data_AF-A0A5M8RXG7-F1
#
_entry.id   AF-A0A5M8RXG7-F1
#
_cell.length_a   1.000
_cell.length_b   1.000
_cell.length_c   1.000
_cell.angle_alpha   90.00
_cell.angle_beta   90.00
_cell.angle_gamma   90.00
#
_symmetry.space_group_name_H-M   'P 1'
#
loop_
_entity.id
_entity.type
_entity.pdbx_description
1 polymer ?
#
loop_
_entity_poly.entity_id
_entity_poly.type
_entity_poly.pdbx_seq_one_letter_code
_entity_poly.pdbx_strand_id
1 'polypeptide(L)' 'MEENINCRNCNELIPYRSRVCEACGCEKPLPKAQKIKDRIVLTAAGMVAVLTIVLILGTIFSYMNII' A
#
# COMPACT_ATOMS: atom_id res chain seq x y z
N MET A 1 15.47 -9.63 23.90
CA MET A 1 14.06 -9.86 23.50
C MET A 1 14.10 -10.39 22.09
N GLU A 2 13.74 -11.64 21.87
CA GLU A 2 13.57 -12.21 20.53
C GLU A 2 12.24 -11.72 19.96
N GLU A 3 12.30 -11.03 18.82
CA GLU A 3 11.12 -10.58 18.10
C GLU A 3 10.56 -11.76 17.28
N ASN A 4 9.30 -12.12 17.53
CA ASN A 4 8.58 -13.14 16.79
C ASN A 4 7.69 -12.50 15.73
N ILE A 5 7.60 -13.11 14.55
CA ILE A 5 6.73 -12.69 13.46
C ILE A 5 5.84 -13.84 12.99
N ASN A 6 4.69 -13.50 12.44
CA ASN A 6 3.82 -14.49 11.81
C ASN A 6 4.36 -14.83 10.42
N CYS A 7 4.50 -16.13 10.13
CA CYS A 7 4.86 -16.62 8.82
C CYS A 7 3.80 -16.19 7.79
N ARG A 8 4.24 -15.68 6.64
CA ARG A 8 3.38 -15.25 5.53
C ARG A 8 2.47 -16.37 4.96
N ASN A 9 2.87 -17.64 5.08
CA ASN A 9 2.17 -18.76 4.45
C ASN A 9 1.19 -19.47 5.40
N CYS A 10 1.65 -19.84 6.59
CA CYS A 10 0.85 -20.60 7.56
C CYS A 10 0.43 -19.79 8.80
N ASN A 11 0.81 -18.51 8.89
CA ASN A 11 0.58 -17.64 10.06
C ASN A 11 1.18 -18.13 11.39
N GLU A 12 2.01 -19.17 11.38
CA GLU A 12 2.70 -19.65 12.58
C GLU A 12 3.66 -18.59 13.13
N LEU A 13 3.76 -18.48 14.46
CA LEU A 13 4.74 -17.62 15.12
C LEU A 13 6.14 -18.21 14.92
N ILE A 14 7.01 -17.47 14.24
CA ILE A 14 8.42 -17.85 14.05
C ILE A 14 9.36 -16.74 14.51
N PRO A 15 10.61 -17.05 14.89
CA PRO A 15 11.59 -16.02 15.20
C PRO A 15 11.90 -15.17 13.95
N TYR A 16 12.05 -13.85 14.10
CA TYR A 16 12.31 -12.90 13.01
C TYR A 16 13.56 -13.27 12.16
N ARG A 17 14.54 -13.95 12.76
CA ARG A 17 15.77 -14.37 12.09
C ARG A 17 15.63 -15.62 11.23
N SER A 18 14.52 -16.35 11.34
CA SER A 18 14.34 -17.60 10.60
C SER A 18 14.13 -17.34 9.11
N ARG A 19 15.06 -17.84 8.29
CA ARG A 19 14.97 -17.77 6.82
C ARG A 19 13.89 -18.69 6.27
N VAL A 20 13.59 -19.77 6.98
CA VAL A 20 12.58 -20.77 6.60
C VAL A 20 11.58 -20.91 7.74
N CYS A 21 10.29 -21.01 7.43
CA CYS A 21 9.30 -21.38 8.44
C CYS A 21 9.37 -22.88 8.73
N GLU A 22 9.61 -23.26 9.98
CA GLU A 22 9.72 -24.66 10.40
C GLU A 22 8.38 -25.41 10.27
N ALA A 23 7.25 -24.72 10.38
CA ALA A 23 5.93 -25.33 10.27
C ALA A 23 5.48 -25.65 8.84
N CYS A 24 5.88 -24.83 7.85
CA CYS A 24 5.38 -24.99 6.47
C CYS A 24 6.48 -25.05 5.39
N GLY A 25 7.75 -24.98 5.77
CA GLY A 25 8.89 -25.00 4.83
C GLY A 25 9.03 -23.74 3.96
N CYS A 26 8.33 -22.65 4.27
CA CYS A 26 8.38 -21.43 3.46
C CYS A 26 9.71 -20.71 3.63
N GLU A 27 10.52 -20.61 2.57
CA GLU A 27 11.85 -19.96 2.52
C GLU A 27 11.85 -18.43 2.59
N LYS A 28 10.66 -17.81 2.60
CA LYS A 28 10.49 -16.36 2.75
C LYS A 28 9.28 -16.08 3.63
N PRO A 29 9.37 -16.37 4.93
CA PRO A 29 8.23 -16.27 5.82
C PRO A 29 7.90 -14.82 6.19
N LEU A 30 8.79 -13.86 5.88
CA LEU A 30 8.56 -12.45 6.17
C LEU A 30 7.31 -11.92 5.42
N PRO A 31 6.43 -11.19 6.13
CA PRO A 31 5.25 -10.60 5.52
C PRO A 31 5.67 -9.60 4.44
N LYS A 32 5.07 -9.72 3.24
CA LYS A 32 5.30 -8.80 2.13
C LYS A 32 4.89 -7.40 2.57
N ALA A 33 5.84 -6.48 2.71
CA ALA A 33 5.61 -5.05 2.90
C ALA A 33 4.83 -4.38 1.73
N GLN A 34 4.38 -5.15 0.73
CA GLN A 34 3.69 -4.64 -0.46
C GLN A 34 2.28 -4.10 -0.19
N LYS A 35 1.54 -4.62 0.81
CA LYS A 35 0.16 -4.17 1.07
C LYS A 35 0.04 -2.69 1.45
N ILE A 36 1.11 -2.07 1.96
CA ILE A 36 1.09 -0.65 2.36
C ILE A 36 1.32 0.26 1.13
N LYS A 37 2.20 -0.14 0.20
CA LYS A 37 2.48 0.66 -1.00
C LYS A 37 1.25 0.79 -1.91
N ASP A 38 0.48 -0.29 -2.07
CA ASP A 38 -0.71 -0.27 -2.94
C ASP A 38 -1.79 0.70 -2.43
N ARG A 39 -1.98 0.82 -1.10
CA ARG A 39 -2.93 1.80 -0.54
C ARG A 39 -2.49 3.25 -0.78
N ILE A 40 -1.21 3.56 -0.60
CA ILE A 40 -0.68 4.92 -0.79
C ILE A 40 -0.81 5.33 -2.26
N VAL A 41 -0.48 4.44 -3.19
CA VAL A 41 -0.60 4.70 -4.63
C VAL A 41 -2.05 4.92 -5.04
N LEU A 42 -2.99 4.12 -4.52
CA LEU A 42 -4.41 4.26 -4.81
C LEU A 42 -4.97 5.60 -4.30
N THR A 43 -4.59 6.02 -3.10
CA THR A 43 -5.02 7.32 -2.53
C THR A 43 -4.41 8.50 -3.31
N ALA A 44 -3.13 8.42 -3.68
CA ALA A 44 -2.47 9.47 -4.45
C ALA A 44 -3.10 9.64 -5.86
N ALA A 45 -3.40 8.53 -6.55
CA ALA A 45 -4.04 8.57 -7.86
C ALA A 45 -5.43 9.22 -7.81
N GLY A 46 -6.22 8.93 -6.77
CA GLY A 46 -7.54 9.55 -6.57
C GLY A 46 -7.48 11.07 -6.40
N MET A 47 -6.53 11.58 -5.61
CA MET A 47 -6.37 13.03 -5.41
C MET A 47 -6.00 13.76 -6.71
N VAL A 48 -5.09 13.19 -7.51
CA VAL A 48 -4.66 13.81 -8.78
C VAL A 48 -5.85 13.95 -9.73
N ALA A 49 -6.70 12.92 -9.84
CA ALA A 49 -7.88 12.97 -10.69
C ALA A 49 -8.85 14.09 -10.27
N VAL A 50 -9.15 14.22 -8.98
CA VAL A 50 -10.06 15.29 -8.49
C VAL A 50 -9.48 16.67 -8.75
N LEU A 51 -8.19 16.89 -8.48
CA LEU A 51 -7.53 18.18 -8.72
C LEU A 51 -7.56 18.57 -10.20
N THR A 52 -7.33 17.62 -11.10
CA THR A 52 -7.40 17.90 -12.54
C THR A 52 -8.79 18.32 -12.99
N ILE A 53 -9.85 17.69 -12.47
CA ILE A 53 -11.24 18.05 -12.81
C ILE A 53 -11.56 19.47 -12.32
N VAL A 54 -11.16 19.82 -11.09
CA VAL A 54 -11.38 21.16 -10.53
C VAL A 54 -10.68 22.23 -11.36
N LEU A 55 -9.43 21.99 -11.79
CA LEU A 55 -8.70 22.91 -12.65
C LEU A 55 -9.40 23.12 -14.00
N ILE A 56 -9.85 22.03 -14.64
CA ILE A 56 -10.55 22.10 -15.92
C ILE A 56 -11.86 22.91 -15.76
N LEU A 57 -12.66 22.60 -14.73
CA LEU A 57 -13.89 23.35 -14.46
C LEU A 57 -13.61 24.84 -14.19
N GLY A 58 -12.61 25.16 -13.36
CA GLY A 58 -12.22 26.53 -13.07
C GLY A 58 -11.79 27.31 -14.33
N THR A 59 -11.02 26.68 -15.22
CA THR A 59 -10.65 27.31 -16.50
C THR A 59 -11.85 27.57 -17.40
N ILE A 60 -12.83 26.66 -17.45
CA ILE A 60 -14.05 26.84 -18.25
C ILE A 60 -14.92 27.96 -17.66
N PHE A 61 -15.09 28.00 -16.33
CA PHE A 61 -15.84 29.08 -15.66
C PHE A 61 -15.21 30.45 -15.87
N SER A 62 -13.87 30.54 -15.83
CA SER A 62 -13.12 31.76 -16.14
C SER A 62 -13.28 32.16 -17.61
N TYR A 63 -13.26 31.21 -18.55
CA TYR A 63 -13.43 31.50 -19.98
C TYR A 63 -14.86 31.96 -20.32
N MET A 64 -15.86 31.44 -19.62
CA MET A 64 -17.27 31.83 -19.77
C MET A 64 -17.61 33.15 -19.04
N ASN A 65 -16.63 33.77 -18.35
CA ASN A 65 -16.80 35.03 -17.60
C ASN A 65 -17.97 34.98 -16.59
N ILE A 66 -18.17 33.81 -15.96
CA ILE A 66 -19.22 33.57 -14.97
C ILE A 66 -18.74 34.01 -13.55
N ILE A 67 -17.45 34.35 -13.42
CA ILE A 67 -16.78 34.94 -12.24
C ILE A 67 -15.88 36.08 -12.73
#